data_AF-A0A6P0REX3-F1
#
_entry.id   AF-A0A6P0REX3-F1
#
_cell.length_a   1.000
_cell.length_b   1.000
_cell.length_c   1.000
_cell.angle_alpha   90.00
_cell.angle_beta   90.00
_cell.angle_gamma   90.00
#
_symmetry.space_group_name_H-M   'P 1'
#
loop_
_entity.id
_entity.type
_entity.pdbx_description
1 polymer ?
#
loop_
_entity_poly.entity_id
_entity_poly.type
_entity_poly.pdbx_seq_one_letter_code
_entity_poly.pdbx_strand_id
1 'polypeptide(L)'
;MPIQFFGEDLDANMGANSSFVPNGNAVDAQNDFLSRLSDINTADFESSTLGVSTHRLSFAGSTGTIEGILRSNRGSYVSNGSSGAFPTSGSQLWGSGSRFSIEFETPIVALGFFVQDIEVNPLSLQLDLVGGGTKDILIPSTVRAPNGGLTYFGFIDKDQPFTRVTFLEPTRGDGYGFDDITVAEQVQSVPEPSTILGTFMALGFGALLKKKGAKKDN
;
A
#
# COMPACT_ATOMS: atom_id res chain seq x y z
N MET A 1 5.55 -13.88 -8.47
CA MET A 1 5.01 -14.41 -7.19
C MET A 1 4.52 -13.25 -6.33
N PRO A 2 3.36 -13.42 -5.67
CA PRO A 2 2.82 -12.40 -4.77
C PRO A 2 3.70 -12.20 -3.54
N ILE A 3 3.80 -10.95 -3.07
CA ILE A 3 4.47 -10.56 -1.82
C ILE A 3 3.48 -9.77 -0.97
N GLN A 4 3.42 -10.07 0.32
CA GLN A 4 2.61 -9.35 1.30
C GLN A 4 3.51 -8.65 2.32
N PHE A 5 3.08 -7.45 2.72
CA PHE A 5 3.69 -6.63 3.74
C PHE A 5 2.63 -6.38 4.79
N PHE A 6 2.97 -6.59 6.05
CA PHE A 6 2.03 -6.50 7.14
C PHE A 6 2.73 -6.01 8.39
N GLY A 7 2.11 -5.03 9.04
CA GLY A 7 2.53 -4.51 10.33
C GLY A 7 1.31 -4.07 11.11
N GLU A 8 1.29 -4.37 12.40
CA GLU A 8 0.17 -4.09 13.28
C GLU A 8 0.70 -3.52 14.59
N ASP A 9 0.10 -2.39 14.98
CA ASP A 9 0.37 -1.67 16.22
C ASP A 9 -0.84 -1.80 17.13
N LEU A 10 -0.70 -2.66 18.13
CA LEU A 10 -1.70 -2.93 19.15
C LEU A 10 -1.32 -2.15 20.41
N ASP A 11 -1.93 -0.99 20.64
CA ASP A 11 -1.86 -0.37 21.96
C ASP A 11 -3.12 -0.73 22.74
N ALA A 12 -2.95 -1.30 23.93
CA ALA A 12 -4.05 -1.57 24.86
C ALA A 12 -4.74 -0.28 25.36
N ASN A 13 -4.17 0.89 25.11
CA ASN A 13 -4.71 2.21 25.45
C ASN A 13 -5.19 3.04 24.25
N MET A 14 -5.17 2.50 23.03
CA MET A 14 -5.67 3.17 21.82
C MET A 14 -7.22 3.16 21.78
N GLY A 15 -7.88 3.70 22.81
CA GLY A 15 -9.30 4.04 22.75
C GLY A 15 -9.57 5.18 21.75
N ALA A 16 -10.78 5.73 21.75
CA ALA A 16 -11.26 6.78 20.82
C ALA A 16 -10.44 8.10 20.71
N ASN A 17 -9.28 8.20 21.38
CA ASN A 17 -8.32 9.30 21.28
C ASN A 17 -6.90 8.81 20.87
N SER A 18 -6.82 7.64 20.24
CA SER A 18 -5.58 7.13 19.65
C SER A 18 -5.03 8.10 18.60
N SER A 19 -3.70 8.19 18.53
CA SER A 19 -2.99 9.05 17.58
C SER A 19 -1.98 8.21 16.81
N PHE A 20 -1.72 8.60 15.57
CA PHE A 20 -0.74 7.96 14.71
C PHE A 20 0.63 7.87 15.38
N VAL A 21 1.20 6.66 15.40
CA VAL A 21 2.54 6.40 15.94
C VAL A 21 3.51 6.24 14.76
N PRO A 22 4.35 7.26 14.46
CA PRO A 22 5.16 7.28 13.25
C PRO A 22 6.33 6.28 13.22
N ASN A 23 6.56 5.51 14.30
CA ASN A 23 7.65 4.53 14.40
C ASN A 23 7.14 3.14 14.86
N GLY A 24 5.89 2.81 14.51
CA GLY A 24 5.29 1.52 14.82
C GLY A 24 5.55 0.45 13.74
N ASN A 25 5.19 -0.80 14.04
CA ASN A 25 5.28 -1.93 13.12
C ASN A 25 4.51 -1.68 11.82
N ALA A 26 3.38 -0.96 11.88
CA ALA A 26 2.61 -0.62 10.68
C ALA A 26 3.42 0.30 9.75
N VAL A 27 4.15 1.27 10.31
CA VAL A 27 5.01 2.17 9.53
C VAL A 27 6.24 1.43 8.98
N ASP A 28 6.83 0.51 9.73
CA ASP A 28 7.92 -0.34 9.24
C ASP A 28 7.48 -1.19 8.03
N ALA A 29 6.28 -1.78 8.10
CA ALA A 29 5.71 -2.53 6.98
C ALA A 29 5.40 -1.63 5.76
N GLN A 30 4.95 -0.39 5.99
CA GLN A 30 4.80 0.61 4.93
C GLN A 30 6.14 0.89 4.26
N ASN A 31 7.18 1.18 5.04
CA ASN A 31 8.51 1.48 4.52
C ASN A 31 9.08 0.31 3.70
N ASP A 32 8.89 -0.93 4.17
CA ASP A 32 9.29 -2.14 3.44
C ASP A 32 8.53 -2.29 2.12
N PHE A 33 7.22 -2.04 2.10
CA PHE A 33 6.43 -2.05 0.87
C PHE A 33 6.89 -0.96 -0.10
N LEU A 34 7.02 0.28 0.37
CA LEU A 34 7.45 1.43 -0.43
C LEU A 34 8.87 1.23 -1.00
N SER A 35 9.75 0.56 -0.27
CA SER A 35 11.10 0.23 -0.75
C SER A 35 11.11 -0.63 -2.02
N ARG A 36 9.99 -1.30 -2.33
CA ARG A 36 9.83 -2.11 -3.55
C ARG A 36 9.29 -1.31 -4.74
N LEU A 37 8.80 -0.10 -4.54
CA LEU A 37 8.10 0.66 -5.58
C LEU A 37 8.99 1.77 -6.16
N SER A 38 8.85 2.02 -7.46
CA SER A 38 9.35 3.23 -8.10
C SER A 38 8.22 4.25 -8.20
N ASP A 39 8.54 5.54 -8.23
CA ASP A 39 7.57 6.62 -8.43
C ASP A 39 6.41 6.59 -7.41
N ILE A 40 6.78 6.44 -6.13
CA ILE A 40 5.86 6.34 -5.00
C ILE A 40 4.95 7.57 -4.95
N ASN A 41 3.64 7.33 -4.98
CA ASN A 41 2.65 8.35 -4.66
C ASN A 41 1.53 7.74 -3.82
N THR A 42 1.18 8.46 -2.76
CA THR A 42 0.14 8.10 -1.81
C THR A 42 -1.01 9.08 -2.00
N ALA A 43 -2.21 8.56 -2.30
CA ALA A 43 -3.42 9.36 -2.25
C ALA A 43 -4.00 9.33 -0.84
N ASP A 44 -4.21 10.51 -0.29
CA ASP A 44 -4.95 10.74 0.94
C ASP A 44 -6.38 11.23 0.62
N PHE A 45 -7.14 11.55 1.66
CA PHE A 45 -8.50 12.05 1.52
C PHE A 45 -8.60 13.57 1.69
N GLU A 46 -7.50 14.32 1.78
CA GLU A 46 -7.53 15.74 2.15
C GLU A 46 -8.22 16.64 1.12
N SER A 47 -8.26 16.22 -0.14
CA SER A 47 -8.97 16.93 -1.21
C SER A 47 -10.47 16.60 -1.27
N SER A 48 -10.96 15.76 -0.36
CA SER A 48 -12.31 15.25 -0.37
C SER A 48 -13.33 16.17 0.28
N THR A 49 -14.56 16.04 -0.20
CA THR A 49 -15.74 16.56 0.50
C THR A 49 -16.20 15.53 1.54
N LEU A 50 -16.30 15.96 2.79
CA LEU A 50 -16.84 15.16 3.89
C LEU A 50 -18.24 14.61 3.58
N GLY A 51 -18.53 13.40 4.04
CA GLY A 51 -19.86 12.78 3.91
C GLY A 51 -20.19 12.24 2.52
N VAL A 52 -19.28 12.32 1.54
CA VAL A 52 -19.51 11.81 0.18
C VAL A 52 -19.05 10.35 0.06
N SER A 53 -19.86 9.52 -0.59
CA SER A 53 -19.63 8.06 -0.73
C SER A 53 -18.94 7.63 -2.03
N THR A 54 -18.60 8.59 -2.90
CA THR A 54 -17.81 8.38 -4.11
C THR A 54 -16.67 9.38 -4.14
N HIS A 55 -15.45 8.89 -4.35
CA HIS A 55 -14.28 9.74 -4.34
C HIS A 55 -13.32 9.41 -5.48
N ARG A 56 -12.70 10.44 -6.05
CA ARG A 56 -11.67 10.29 -7.08
C ARG A 56 -10.32 10.30 -6.38
N LEU A 57 -9.50 9.31 -6.69
CA LEU A 57 -8.13 9.18 -6.20
C LEU A 57 -7.20 9.32 -7.40
N SER A 58 -6.11 10.04 -7.22
CA SER A 58 -5.15 10.33 -8.29
C SER A 58 -3.77 9.95 -7.80
N PHE A 59 -3.08 9.10 -8.55
CA PHE A 59 -1.75 8.60 -8.21
C PHE A 59 -0.79 8.86 -9.35
N ALA A 60 0.50 9.00 -9.05
CA ALA A 60 1.51 9.03 -10.10
C ALA A 60 1.70 7.61 -10.66
N GLY A 61 1.72 7.50 -11.97
CA GLY A 61 2.07 6.30 -12.73
C GLY A 61 3.32 6.52 -13.56
N SER A 62 3.80 5.44 -14.17
CA SER A 62 5.06 5.44 -14.94
C SER A 62 4.98 6.27 -16.22
N THR A 63 3.77 6.44 -16.77
CA THR A 63 3.51 7.16 -18.02
C THR A 63 2.51 8.31 -17.89
N GLY A 64 2.06 8.63 -16.67
CA GLY A 64 1.01 9.61 -16.45
C GLY A 64 0.36 9.45 -15.09
N THR A 65 -0.90 9.85 -14.98
CA THR A 65 -1.69 9.72 -13.75
C THR A 65 -2.50 8.43 -13.77
N ILE A 66 -2.47 7.66 -12.69
CA ILE A 66 -3.39 6.55 -12.45
C ILE A 66 -4.60 7.13 -11.72
N GLU A 67 -5.77 7.04 -12.34
CA GLU A 67 -7.02 7.47 -11.72
C GLU A 67 -7.75 6.28 -11.11
N GLY A 68 -8.22 6.46 -9.88
CA GLY A 68 -9.06 5.52 -9.15
C GLY A 68 -10.41 6.15 -8.80
N ILE A 69 -11.49 5.39 -8.91
CA ILE A 69 -12.81 5.78 -8.45
C ILE A 69 -13.19 4.89 -7.28
N LEU A 70 -13.16 5.47 -6.08
CA LEU A 70 -13.67 4.84 -4.88
C LEU A 70 -15.21 4.95 -4.87
N ARG A 71 -15.89 3.83 -4.67
CA ARG A 71 -17.36 3.74 -4.59
C ARG A 71 -17.80 2.93 -3.38
N SER A 72 -18.80 3.45 -2.65
CA SER A 72 -19.54 2.70 -1.65
C SER A 72 -21.05 2.86 -1.82
N ASN A 73 -21.80 1.84 -1.43
CA ASN A 73 -23.25 1.84 -1.51
C ASN A 73 -23.93 2.31 -0.21
N ARG A 74 -23.32 2.15 0.98
CA ARG A 74 -23.87 2.58 2.29
C ARG A 74 -22.76 2.80 3.33
N GLY A 75 -23.01 3.60 4.37
CA GLY A 75 -22.21 3.61 5.60
C GLY A 75 -20.71 3.92 5.47
N SER A 76 -20.27 4.42 4.32
CA SER A 76 -18.87 4.74 4.07
C SER A 76 -18.76 6.14 3.49
N TYR A 77 -17.87 6.95 4.05
CA TYR A 77 -17.72 8.37 3.72
C TYR A 77 -16.37 8.90 4.20
N VAL A 78 -15.94 10.00 3.60
CA VAL A 78 -14.79 10.75 4.12
C VAL A 78 -15.16 11.49 5.39
N SER A 79 -14.33 11.36 6.42
CA SER A 79 -14.54 11.87 7.78
C SER A 79 -13.23 12.40 8.37
N ASN A 80 -13.30 13.18 9.46
CA ASN A 80 -12.11 13.61 10.20
C ASN A 80 -11.68 12.60 11.29
N GLY A 81 -12.08 11.34 11.15
CA GLY A 81 -11.98 10.32 12.18
C GLY A 81 -13.30 10.00 12.89
N SER A 82 -13.29 8.92 13.68
CA SER A 82 -14.41 8.44 14.49
C SER A 82 -13.90 7.67 15.71
N SER A 83 -14.80 7.14 16.55
CA SER A 83 -14.43 6.21 17.63
C SER A 83 -13.56 5.09 17.04
N GLY A 84 -12.28 5.02 17.44
CA GLY A 84 -11.34 3.98 16.99
C GLY A 84 -10.64 4.24 15.66
N ALA A 85 -10.99 5.27 14.88
CA ALA A 85 -10.34 5.57 13.61
C ALA A 85 -9.80 7.01 13.57
N PHE A 86 -8.56 7.18 13.14
CA PHE A 86 -7.87 8.46 13.05
C PHE A 86 -7.07 8.54 11.73
N PRO A 87 -6.92 9.74 11.14
CA PRO A 87 -6.11 9.91 9.93
C PRO A 87 -4.63 9.59 10.21
N THR A 88 -3.98 8.84 9.34
CA THR A 88 -2.53 8.59 9.40
C THR A 88 -1.73 9.72 8.76
N SER A 89 -2.37 10.49 7.89
CA SER A 89 -1.87 11.77 7.39
C SER A 89 -2.98 12.82 7.43
N GLY A 90 -2.61 14.11 7.33
CA GLY A 90 -3.57 15.20 7.23
C GLY A 90 -4.62 15.24 8.35
N SER A 91 -5.90 15.30 7.96
CA SER A 91 -7.06 15.50 8.82
C SER A 91 -8.28 14.68 8.43
N GLN A 92 -8.26 13.99 7.29
CA GLN A 92 -9.36 13.24 6.71
C GLN A 92 -8.95 11.80 6.40
N LEU A 93 -9.91 10.89 6.58
CA LEU A 93 -9.77 9.47 6.25
C LEU A 93 -11.05 8.96 5.60
N TRP A 94 -10.96 7.80 4.95
CA TRP A 94 -12.14 7.06 4.50
C TRP A 94 -12.69 6.17 5.61
N GLY A 95 -13.82 6.56 6.18
CA GLY A 95 -14.52 5.79 7.21
C GLY A 95 -15.52 4.85 6.56
N SER A 96 -15.64 3.63 7.04
CA SER A 96 -16.53 2.65 6.45
C SER A 96 -16.92 1.55 7.43
N GLY A 97 -18.18 1.15 7.42
CA GLY A 97 -18.69 -0.03 8.14
C GLY A 97 -19.31 -1.07 7.20
N SER A 98 -18.95 -1.03 5.91
CA SER A 98 -19.51 -1.93 4.89
C SER A 98 -18.59 -2.04 3.68
N ARG A 99 -18.85 -3.00 2.81
CA ARG A 99 -18.08 -3.15 1.57
C ARG A 99 -17.97 -1.84 0.75
N PHE A 100 -16.80 -1.61 0.19
CA PHE A 100 -16.55 -0.57 -0.81
C PHE A 100 -15.51 -1.07 -1.80
N SER A 101 -15.33 -0.36 -2.91
CA SER A 101 -14.32 -0.74 -3.91
C SER A 101 -13.64 0.47 -4.51
N ILE A 102 -12.43 0.27 -5.02
CA ILE A 102 -11.71 1.22 -5.85
C ILE A 102 -11.51 0.58 -7.22
N GLU A 103 -11.96 1.27 -8.26
CA GLU A 103 -11.80 0.88 -9.66
C GLU A 103 -10.76 1.80 -10.31
N PHE A 104 -9.74 1.22 -10.92
CA PHE A 104 -8.62 1.92 -11.54
C PHE A 104 -8.77 1.94 -13.06
N GLU A 105 -8.50 3.09 -13.67
CA GLU A 105 -8.53 3.23 -15.14
C GLU A 105 -7.36 2.52 -15.83
N THR A 106 -6.27 2.27 -15.09
CA THR A 106 -5.08 1.54 -15.56
C THR A 106 -4.80 0.35 -14.64
N PRO A 107 -4.36 -0.81 -15.17
CA PRO A 107 -3.96 -1.93 -14.34
C PRO A 107 -2.83 -1.61 -13.37
N ILE A 108 -2.97 -2.05 -12.13
CA ILE A 108 -1.94 -1.93 -11.10
C ILE A 108 -1.43 -3.31 -10.67
N VAL A 109 -0.20 -3.35 -10.17
CA VAL A 109 0.45 -4.56 -9.65
C VAL A 109 0.74 -4.47 -8.15
N ALA A 110 0.60 -3.27 -7.56
CA ALA A 110 0.83 -3.04 -6.15
C ALA A 110 -0.27 -2.17 -5.55
N LEU A 111 -0.67 -2.51 -4.32
CA LEU A 111 -1.61 -1.76 -3.49
C LEU A 111 -1.13 -1.82 -2.04
N GLY A 112 -1.10 -0.68 -1.37
CA GLY A 112 -0.87 -0.58 0.07
C GLY A 112 -1.73 0.51 0.70
N PHE A 113 -2.03 0.38 2.00
CA PHE A 113 -2.85 1.34 2.74
C PHE A 113 -2.72 1.11 4.25
N PHE A 114 -3.03 2.15 5.03
CA PHE A 114 -3.34 2.00 6.45
C PHE A 114 -4.83 1.71 6.65
N VAL A 115 -5.11 0.92 7.69
CA VAL A 115 -6.45 0.62 8.14
C VAL A 115 -6.49 0.58 9.66
N GLN A 116 -7.53 1.17 10.25
CA GLN A 116 -7.70 1.23 11.71
C GLN A 116 -8.96 0.47 12.14
N ASP A 117 -8.99 0.08 13.42
CA ASP A 117 -10.17 -0.45 14.09
C ASP A 117 -10.68 -1.81 13.57
N ILE A 118 -9.77 -2.66 13.09
CA ILE A 118 -10.11 -4.03 12.70
C ILE A 118 -10.10 -4.93 13.95
N GLU A 119 -11.20 -4.95 14.71
CA GLU A 119 -11.23 -5.58 16.04
C GLU A 119 -11.27 -7.12 16.06
N VAL A 120 -12.11 -7.78 15.25
CA VAL A 120 -12.42 -9.23 15.50
C VAL A 120 -12.46 -10.09 14.24
N ASN A 121 -12.48 -9.51 13.05
CA ASN A 121 -12.55 -10.27 11.81
C ASN A 121 -11.54 -9.74 10.81
N PRO A 122 -10.77 -10.62 10.15
CA PRO A 122 -9.83 -10.19 9.15
C PRO A 122 -10.58 -9.58 7.98
N LEU A 123 -10.28 -8.31 7.71
CA LEU A 123 -10.64 -7.65 6.47
C LEU A 123 -10.12 -8.49 5.30
N SER A 124 -10.94 -8.68 4.28
CA SER A 124 -10.54 -9.40 3.07
C SER A 124 -10.63 -8.48 1.86
N LEU A 125 -9.70 -8.64 0.93
CA LEU A 125 -9.72 -7.96 -0.36
C LEU A 125 -10.13 -8.97 -1.43
N GLN A 126 -10.93 -8.52 -2.40
CA GLN A 126 -11.16 -9.24 -3.64
C GLN A 126 -10.64 -8.39 -4.79
N LEU A 127 -9.70 -8.94 -5.55
CA LEU A 127 -9.09 -8.28 -6.70
C LEU A 127 -9.74 -8.80 -7.99
N ASP A 128 -10.17 -7.90 -8.88
CA ASP A 128 -10.60 -8.27 -10.23
C ASP A 128 -9.38 -8.21 -11.17
N LEU A 129 -8.94 -9.38 -11.66
CA LEU A 129 -7.71 -9.51 -12.44
C LEU A 129 -7.95 -9.10 -13.89
N VAL A 130 -6.94 -8.48 -14.52
CA VAL A 130 -6.99 -8.09 -15.95
C VAL A 130 -7.22 -9.29 -16.87
N GLY A 131 -6.66 -10.46 -16.51
CA GLY A 131 -6.84 -11.71 -17.26
C GLY A 131 -8.22 -12.36 -17.09
N GLY A 132 -9.11 -11.73 -16.32
CA GLY A 132 -10.39 -12.28 -15.89
C GLY A 132 -10.28 -13.08 -14.59
N GLY A 133 -11.43 -13.26 -13.93
CA GLY A 133 -11.52 -13.91 -12.63
C GLY A 133 -11.16 -12.98 -11.46
N THR A 134 -11.18 -13.55 -10.26
CA THR A 134 -10.92 -12.83 -9.02
C THR A 134 -9.84 -13.50 -8.17
N LYS A 135 -9.20 -12.71 -7.31
CA LYS A 135 -8.26 -13.18 -6.29
C LYS A 135 -8.63 -12.61 -4.94
N ASP A 136 -8.94 -13.49 -4.00
CA ASP A 136 -9.22 -13.10 -2.62
C ASP A 136 -7.92 -13.10 -1.80
N ILE A 137 -7.76 -12.06 -0.98
CA ILE A 137 -6.61 -11.87 -0.10
C ILE A 137 -7.13 -11.61 1.30
N LEU A 138 -6.72 -12.46 2.24
CA LEU A 138 -7.00 -12.25 3.64
C LEU A 138 -5.94 -11.32 4.24
N ILE A 139 -6.36 -10.26 4.93
CA ILE A 139 -5.43 -9.43 5.71
C ILE A 139 -5.26 -10.10 7.08
N PRO A 140 -4.03 -10.47 7.46
CA PRO A 140 -3.80 -11.26 8.66
C PRO A 140 -3.93 -10.40 9.92
N SER A 141 -5.12 -10.21 10.48
CA SER A 141 -5.24 -9.61 11.82
C SER A 141 -4.84 -10.63 12.89
N THR A 142 -3.90 -10.27 13.77
CA THR A 142 -3.28 -11.26 14.66
C THR A 142 -3.90 -11.29 16.06
N VAL A 143 -4.55 -10.22 16.49
CA VAL A 143 -5.13 -10.09 17.83
C VAL A 143 -6.40 -9.24 17.79
N ARG A 144 -7.31 -9.49 18.75
CA ARG A 144 -8.42 -8.57 19.02
C ARG A 144 -7.89 -7.28 19.66
N ALA A 145 -7.69 -6.24 18.87
CA ALA A 145 -7.38 -4.90 19.38
C ALA A 145 -8.65 -4.28 20.02
N PRO A 146 -8.60 -3.81 21.27
CA PRO A 146 -9.71 -3.09 21.87
C PRO A 146 -9.74 -1.64 21.38
N ASN A 147 -10.47 -1.38 20.29
CA ASN A 147 -10.51 -0.12 19.53
C ASN A 147 -9.14 0.40 19.06
N GLY A 148 -9.09 1.14 17.95
CA GLY A 148 -7.98 2.04 17.64
C GLY A 148 -6.65 1.42 17.22
N GLY A 149 -6.57 0.09 17.05
CA GLY A 149 -5.39 -0.56 16.48
C GLY A 149 -5.11 -0.07 15.07
N LEU A 150 -3.83 0.11 14.73
CA LEU A 150 -3.38 0.55 13.42
C LEU A 150 -2.70 -0.61 12.70
N THR A 151 -3.14 -0.88 11.48
CA THR A 151 -2.57 -1.91 10.61
C THR A 151 -2.15 -1.29 9.29
N TYR A 152 -0.97 -1.67 8.81
CA TYR A 152 -0.59 -1.46 7.42
C TYR A 152 -0.66 -2.79 6.68
N PHE A 153 -1.25 -2.75 5.49
CA PHE A 153 -1.22 -3.87 4.56
C PHE A 153 -0.71 -3.42 3.21
N GLY A 154 0.25 -4.16 2.65
CA GLY A 154 0.77 -3.99 1.30
C GLY A 154 0.77 -5.31 0.54
N PHE A 155 0.46 -5.25 -0.75
CA PHE A 155 0.42 -6.41 -1.64
C PHE A 155 1.04 -6.05 -2.99
N ILE A 156 1.90 -6.95 -3.49
CA ILE A 156 2.52 -6.84 -4.81
C ILE A 156 2.32 -8.16 -5.56
N ASP A 157 1.79 -8.11 -6.78
CA ASP A 157 1.75 -9.23 -7.71
C ASP A 157 1.94 -8.80 -9.16
N LYS A 158 3.18 -8.93 -9.65
CA LYS A 158 3.56 -8.59 -11.03
C LYS A 158 2.91 -9.51 -12.07
N ASP A 159 2.56 -10.72 -11.69
CA ASP A 159 2.11 -11.74 -12.64
C ASP A 159 0.59 -11.67 -12.85
N GLN A 160 -0.12 -11.02 -11.92
CA GLN A 160 -1.59 -10.91 -11.90
C GLN A 160 -2.03 -9.47 -11.64
N PRO A 161 -1.84 -8.54 -12.61
CA PRO A 161 -2.32 -7.17 -12.48
C PRO A 161 -3.85 -7.14 -12.35
N PHE A 162 -4.36 -6.11 -11.67
CA PHE A 162 -5.77 -5.95 -11.38
C PHE A 162 -6.22 -4.51 -11.60
N THR A 163 -7.51 -4.33 -11.88
CA THR A 163 -8.13 -3.01 -12.11
C THR A 163 -9.17 -2.67 -11.06
N ARG A 164 -9.49 -3.58 -10.15
CA ARG A 164 -10.39 -3.30 -9.04
C ARG A 164 -9.95 -4.02 -7.79
N VAL A 165 -10.07 -3.33 -6.67
CA VAL A 165 -10.03 -3.91 -5.33
C VAL A 165 -11.38 -3.68 -4.66
N THR A 166 -11.97 -4.75 -4.13
CA THR A 166 -13.15 -4.68 -3.29
C THR A 166 -12.75 -5.04 -1.87
N PHE A 167 -12.98 -4.12 -0.95
CA PHE A 167 -12.79 -4.33 0.49
C PHE A 167 -14.06 -4.99 1.03
N LEU A 168 -13.93 -6.23 1.47
CA LEU A 168 -15.02 -7.06 1.96
C LEU A 168 -15.16 -6.85 3.47
N GLU A 169 -16.39 -6.55 3.88
CA GLU A 169 -16.75 -6.20 5.26
C GLU A 169 -16.30 -7.27 6.29
N PRO A 170 -15.62 -6.88 7.39
CA PRO A 170 -15.47 -7.75 8.55
C PRO A 170 -16.87 -8.05 9.13
N THR A 171 -17.18 -9.29 9.52
CA THR A 171 -18.56 -9.77 9.81
C THR A 171 -19.30 -9.11 11.00
N ARG A 172 -18.86 -7.96 11.53
CA ARG A 172 -19.53 -7.20 12.58
C ARG A 172 -19.43 -5.70 12.24
N GLY A 173 -20.60 -5.05 12.19
CA GLY A 173 -20.78 -3.67 11.71
C GLY A 173 -20.29 -2.58 12.66
N ASP A 174 -19.11 -2.73 13.24
CA ASP A 174 -18.34 -1.58 13.70
C ASP A 174 -17.65 -0.90 12.50
N GLY A 175 -17.40 0.40 12.61
CA GLY A 175 -16.69 1.15 11.59
C GLY A 175 -15.20 0.85 11.63
N TYR A 176 -14.53 1.08 10.51
CA TYR A 176 -13.08 1.09 10.39
C TYR A 176 -12.64 2.30 9.56
N GLY A 177 -11.40 2.74 9.77
CA GLY A 177 -10.78 3.81 9.00
C GLY A 177 -9.83 3.27 7.95
N PHE A 178 -9.72 3.96 6.82
CA PHE A 178 -8.75 3.71 5.76
C PHE A 178 -8.08 5.02 5.36
N ASP A 179 -6.78 4.97 5.17
CA ASP A 179 -6.02 6.16 4.81
C ASP A 179 -4.72 5.81 4.07
N ASP A 180 -4.12 6.83 3.45
CA ASP A 180 -2.83 6.77 2.75
C ASP A 180 -2.70 5.59 1.76
N ILE A 181 -3.52 5.62 0.71
CA ILE A 181 -3.52 4.57 -0.30
C ILE A 181 -2.31 4.77 -1.22
N THR A 182 -1.51 3.72 -1.40
CA THR A 182 -0.42 3.68 -2.38
C THR A 182 -0.74 2.66 -3.45
N VAL A 183 -0.52 2.99 -4.71
CA VAL A 183 -0.61 2.04 -5.83
C VAL A 183 0.59 2.17 -6.76
N ALA A 184 0.87 1.13 -7.53
CA ALA A 184 1.87 1.22 -8.60
C ALA A 184 1.56 0.29 -9.77
N GLU A 185 1.92 0.74 -10.98
CA GLU A 185 1.94 -0.05 -12.22
C GLU A 185 3.19 -0.94 -12.33
N GLN A 186 4.28 -0.53 -11.67
CA GLN A 186 5.59 -1.16 -11.76
C GLN A 186 6.26 -1.20 -10.38
N VAL A 187 7.19 -2.13 -10.21
CA VAL A 187 8.00 -2.27 -9.01
C VAL A 187 9.47 -2.17 -9.39
N GLN A 188 10.32 -1.73 -8.46
CA GLN A 188 11.74 -1.59 -8.71
C GLN A 188 12.34 -2.92 -9.19
N SER A 189 13.07 -2.85 -10.30
CA SER A 189 13.92 -3.95 -10.73
C SER A 189 15.13 -4.00 -9.81
N VAL A 190 15.13 -4.92 -8.84
CA VAL A 190 16.35 -5.22 -8.08
C VAL A 190 17.34 -5.85 -9.07
N PRO A 191 18.50 -5.23 -9.35
CA PRO A 191 19.48 -5.84 -10.25
C PRO A 191 19.93 -7.17 -9.66
N GLU A 192 19.91 -8.23 -10.47
CA GLU A 192 20.38 -9.53 -9.99
C GLU A 192 21.84 -9.43 -9.49
N PRO A 193 22.23 -10.15 -8.43
CA PRO A 193 23.59 -10.11 -7.88
C PRO A 193 24.69 -10.40 -8.93
N SER A 194 24.35 -11.16 -9.96
CA SER A 194 25.21 -11.46 -11.12
C SER A 194 25.58 -10.21 -11.92
N THR A 195 24.65 -9.25 -12.06
CA THR A 195 24.87 -7.96 -12.74
C THR A 195 25.86 -7.10 -11.94
N ILE A 196 25.71 -7.06 -10.61
CA ILE A 196 26.63 -6.32 -9.73
C ILE A 196 28.04 -6.93 -9.80
N LEU A 197 28.15 -8.26 -9.70
CA LEU A 197 29.43 -8.96 -9.79
C LEU A 197 30.08 -8.79 -11.18
N GLY A 198 29.28 -8.81 -12.24
CA GLY A 198 29.73 -8.57 -13.61
C GLY A 198 30.29 -7.15 -13.81
N THR A 199 29.63 -6.13 -13.25
CA THR A 199 30.12 -4.74 -13.29
C THR A 199 31.43 -4.57 -12.52
N PHE A 200 31.53 -5.14 -11.32
CA PHE A 200 32.78 -5.10 -10.54
C PHE A 200 33.93 -5.82 -11.23
N MET A 201 33.67 -6.99 -11.84
CA MET A 201 34.70 -7.69 -12.62
C MET A 201 35.11 -6.90 -13.87
N ALA A 202 34.16 -6.33 -14.62
CA ALA A 202 34.47 -5.54 -15.82
C ALA A 202 35.33 -4.30 -15.51
N LEU A 203 35.05 -3.60 -14.41
CA LEU A 203 35.86 -2.46 -13.94
C LEU A 203 37.23 -2.89 -13.44
N GLY A 204 37.32 -4.02 -12.74
CA GLY A 204 38.58 -4.61 -12.28
C GLY A 204 39.51 -5.01 -13.44
N PHE A 205 38.98 -5.67 -14.47
CA PHE A 205 39.75 -6.06 -15.65
C PHE A 205 40.14 -4.86 -16.53
N GLY A 206 39.27 -3.85 -16.67
CA GLY A 206 39.57 -2.62 -17.41
C GLY A 206 40.74 -1.84 -16.81
N ALA A 207 40.85 -1.77 -15.48
CA ALA A 207 41.97 -1.12 -14.79
C ALA A 207 43.29 -1.91 -14.93
N LEU A 208 43.23 -3.24 -14.93
CA LEU A 208 44.39 -4.13 -15.12
C LEU A 208 44.97 -4.06 -16.54
N LEU A 209 44.11 -3.93 -17.56
CA LEU A 209 44.54 -3.82 -18.96
C LEU A 209 45.14 -2.44 -19.28
N LYS A 210 44.62 -1.37 -18.67
CA LYS A 210 45.15 0.00 -18.84
C LYS A 210 46.57 0.16 -18.26
N LYS A 211 46.92 -0.62 -17.23
CA LYS A 211 48.26 -0.60 -16.60
C LYS A 211 49.35 -1.25 -17.44
N LYS A 212 49.00 -2.15 -18.38
CA LYS A 212 49.97 -2.86 -19.23
C LYS A 212 50.37 -2.12 -20.52
N GLY A 213 49.63 -1.07 -20.90
CA GLY A 213 49.92 -0.23 -22.07
C GLY A 213 50.88 0.95 -21.83
N ALA A 214 51.22 1.25 -20.58
CA ALA A 214 51.98 2.45 -20.20
C ALA A 214 53.50 2.19 -20.03
N LYS A 215 54.10 1.28 -20.80
CA LYS A 215 55.56 1.12 -20.82
C LYS A 215 56.07 1.02 -22.26
N LYS A 216 56.31 2.20 -22.85
CA LYS A 216 57.30 2.39 -23.91
C LYS A 216 57.90 3.78 -23.78
N ASP A 217 59.20 3.83 -24.04
CA ASP A 217 60.05 5.00 -24.29
C ASP A 217 60.76 5.61 -23.06
N ASN A 218 61.90 4.99 -22.69
CA ASN A 218 63.24 5.57 -22.86
C ASN A 218 64.32 4.49 -22.69
#